data_AF-A0A2H3DU13-F1
#
_entry.id   AF-A0A2H3DU13-F1
#
_cell.length_a   1.000
_cell.length_b   1.000
_cell.length_c   1.000
_cell.angle_alpha   90.00
_cell.angle_beta   90.00
_cell.angle_gamma   90.00
#
_symmetry.space_group_name_H-M   'P 1'
#
loop_
_entity.id
_entity.type
_entity.pdbx_description
1 polymer ?
#
loop_
_entity_poly.entity_id
_entity_poly.type
_entity_poly.pdbx_seq_one_letter_code
_entity_poly.pdbx_strand_id
1 'polypeptide(L)'
;GLVDFYPSTEEGRSSWECRLQFALPNEYLRSYFSCMVTTIKLEANIENEEPWVLQGSTTQDFSAAVDSLKVYMSKLDFKGLCI
;
A
#
# COMPACT_ATOMS: atom_id res chain seq x y z
N GLY A 1 -8.53 1.22 7.09
CA GLY A 1 -7.31 0.99 7.90
C GLY A 1 -6.11 1.26 7.03
N LEU A 2 -4.90 0.82 7.42
CA LEU A 2 -3.75 0.78 6.49
C LEU A 2 -3.92 -0.29 5.40
N VAL A 3 -4.81 -1.25 5.67
CA VAL A 3 -5.13 -2.37 4.79
C VAL A 3 -6.65 -2.51 4.78
N ASP A 4 -7.23 -2.57 3.59
CA ASP A 4 -8.68 -2.62 3.36
C ASP A 4 -9.02 -3.78 2.40
N PHE A 5 -10.01 -4.61 2.75
CA PHE A 5 -10.51 -5.70 1.93
C PHE A 5 -11.62 -5.21 0.98
N TYR A 6 -11.60 -5.68 -0.26
CA TYR A 6 -12.62 -5.39 -1.26
C TYR A 6 -13.07 -6.69 -1.94
N PRO A 7 -14.35 -7.09 -1.78
CA PRO A 7 -14.92 -8.16 -2.60
C PRO A 7 -14.96 -7.72 -4.07
N SER A 8 -14.69 -8.64 -5.01
CA SER A 8 -14.84 -8.33 -6.43
C SER A 8 -16.27 -8.50 -6.88
N THR A 9 -16.64 -7.78 -7.95
CA THR A 9 -17.86 -8.07 -8.71
C THR A 9 -17.68 -9.21 -9.71
N GLU A 10 -16.43 -9.62 -9.96
CA GLU A 10 -16.09 -10.81 -10.74
C GLU A 10 -16.19 -12.07 -9.84
N GLU A 11 -16.83 -13.12 -10.35
CA GLU A 11 -17.06 -14.35 -9.57
C GLU A 11 -15.74 -14.95 -9.07
N GLY A 12 -15.71 -15.23 -7.76
CA GLY A 12 -14.61 -15.95 -7.10
C GLY A 12 -13.32 -15.16 -6.88
N ARG A 13 -13.32 -13.83 -7.10
CA ARG A 13 -12.14 -12.97 -6.85
C ARG A 13 -12.41 -11.95 -5.74
N SER A 14 -11.33 -11.52 -5.11
CA SER A 14 -11.34 -10.40 -4.17
C SER A 14 -9.95 -9.78 -4.11
N SER A 15 -9.84 -8.65 -3.40
CA SER A 15 -8.58 -7.94 -3.29
C SER A 15 -8.36 -7.32 -1.92
N TRP A 16 -7.10 -7.12 -1.59
CA TRP A 16 -6.67 -6.28 -0.49
C TRP A 16 -5.90 -5.08 -1.02
N GLU A 17 -6.23 -3.90 -0.53
CA GLU A 17 -5.44 -2.70 -0.78
C GLU A 17 -4.68 -2.32 0.50
N CYS A 18 -3.37 -2.26 0.40
CA CYS A 18 -2.48 -1.78 1.45
C CYS A 18 -1.93 -0.41 1.08
N ARG A 19 -2.04 0.55 2.00
CA ARG A 19 -1.51 1.91 1.86
C ARG A 19 -0.34 2.08 2.81
N LEU A 20 0.84 2.29 2.25
CA LEU A 20 2.10 2.44 2.96
C LEU A 20 2.63 3.86 2.79
N GLN A 21 3.32 4.34 3.81
CA GLN A 21 4.01 5.62 3.77
C GLN A 21 5.41 5.48 4.35
N PHE A 22 6.40 5.88 3.57
CA PHE A 22 7.81 5.89 3.96
C PHE A 22 8.30 7.33 4.01
N ALA A 23 8.84 7.75 5.16
CA ALA A 23 9.50 9.04 5.30
C ALA A 23 10.99 8.82 5.56
N LEU A 24 11.83 9.35 4.68
CA LEU A 24 13.29 9.20 4.75
C LEU A 24 13.95 10.59 4.77
N PRO A 25 14.95 10.83 5.64
CA PRO A 25 15.71 12.07 5.63
C PRO A 25 16.31 12.35 4.26
N ASN A 26 16.33 13.62 3.84
CA ASN A 26 17.08 14.02 2.66
C ASN A 26 18.55 14.24 3.04
N GLU A 27 19.47 13.52 2.39
CA GLU A 27 20.90 13.56 2.70
C GLU A 27 21.57 14.90 2.36
N TYR A 28 21.03 15.61 1.35
CA TYR A 28 21.62 16.85 0.84
C TYR A 28 20.94 18.10 1.40
N LEU A 29 19.62 18.05 1.59
CA LEU A 29 18.82 19.17 2.08
C LEU A 29 18.30 18.87 3.49
N ARG A 30 19.07 19.27 4.51
CA ARG A 30 18.78 18.96 5.93
C ARG A 30 17.41 19.43 6.43
N SER A 31 16.83 20.46 5.79
CA SER A 31 15.49 20.97 6.11
C SER A 31 14.37 20.26 5.35
N TYR A 32 14.67 19.23 4.58
CA TYR A 32 13.72 18.47 3.78
C TYR A 32 13.76 16.98 4.11
N PHE A 33 12.70 16.27 3.76
CA PHE A 33 12.65 14.82 3.74
C PHE A 33 11.92 14.35 2.49
N SER A 34 12.21 13.13 2.06
CA SER A 34 11.43 12.45 1.03
C SER A 34 10.32 11.68 1.71
N CYS A 35 9.11 11.82 1.20
CA CYS A 35 7.99 10.98 1.57
C CYS A 35 7.56 10.18 0.34
N MET A 36 7.38 8.87 0.49
CA MET A 36 6.82 8.00 -0.53
C MET A 36 5.51 7.46 -0.01
N VAL A 37 4.42 7.74 -0.74
CA VAL A 37 3.11 7.14 -0.49
C VAL A 37 2.94 6.05 -1.53
N THR A 38 2.70 4.83 -1.08
CA THR A 38 2.59 3.65 -1.93
C THR A 38 1.27 2.93 -1.65
N THR A 39 0.53 2.63 -2.70
CA THR A 39 -0.65 1.78 -2.65
C THR A 39 -0.33 0.47 -3.34
N ILE A 40 -0.59 -0.65 -2.67
CA ILE A 40 -0.43 -2.00 -3.22
C ILE A 40 -1.79 -2.65 -3.19
N LYS A 41 -2.36 -2.95 -4.35
CA LYS A 41 -3.57 -3.75 -4.47
C LYS A 41 -3.18 -5.17 -4.89
N LEU A 42 -3.40 -6.13 -4.00
CA LEU A 42 -3.22 -7.56 -4.26
C LEU A 42 -4.58 -8.18 -4.51
N GLU A 43 -4.76 -8.82 -5.65
CA GLU A 43 -5.98 -9.50 -6.05
C GLU A 43 -5.69 -10.97 -6.30
N ALA A 44 -6.65 -11.84 -5.95
CA ALA A 44 -6.52 -13.27 -6.14
C ALA A 44 -7.88 -13.91 -6.45
N ASN A 45 -7.85 -15.14 -6.95
CA ASN A 45 -9.00 -16.04 -7.03
C ASN A 45 -9.38 -16.61 -5.63
N ILE A 46 -9.59 -15.71 -4.68
CA ILE A 46 -10.09 -15.98 -3.34
C ILE A 46 -11.37 -15.15 -3.19
N GLU A 47 -12.48 -15.75 -2.83
CA GLU A 47 -13.77 -15.04 -2.77
C GLU A 47 -13.98 -14.28 -1.46
N ASN A 48 -13.77 -14.97 -0.34
CA ASN A 48 -14.04 -14.46 0.99
C ASN A 48 -12.78 -13.89 1.64
N GLU A 49 -12.94 -13.12 2.70
CA GLU A 49 -11.82 -12.50 3.43
C GLU A 49 -11.01 -13.54 4.23
N GLU A 50 -11.68 -14.49 4.88
CA GLU A 50 -11.05 -15.46 5.80
C GLU A 50 -9.89 -16.28 5.19
N PRO A 51 -9.93 -16.75 3.92
CA PRO A 51 -8.85 -17.52 3.31
C PRO A 51 -7.60 -16.70 2.92
N TRP A 52 -7.59 -15.38 3.13
CA TRP A 52 -6.43 -14.51 2.88
C TRP A 52 -5.30 -14.64 3.91
N VAL A 53 -5.34 -15.66 4.76
CA VAL A 53 -4.21 -16.05 5.62
C VAL A 53 -3.16 -16.76 4.77
N LEU A 54 -2.40 -15.97 4.02
CA LEU A 54 -1.38 -16.45 3.08
C LEU A 54 -0.09 -16.87 3.82
N GLN A 55 0.51 -17.97 3.37
CA GLN A 55 1.86 -18.38 3.73
C GLN A 55 2.78 -18.22 2.50
N GLY A 56 4.10 -18.19 2.71
CA GLY A 56 5.06 -17.94 1.61
C GLY A 56 5.01 -18.95 0.46
N SER A 57 4.43 -20.13 0.65
CA SER A 57 4.22 -21.17 -0.36
C SER A 57 2.78 -21.22 -0.92
N THR A 58 1.87 -20.37 -0.45
CA THR A 58 0.49 -20.35 -0.91
C THR A 58 0.46 -20.05 -2.41
N THR A 59 -0.15 -20.94 -3.18
CA THR A 59 -0.27 -20.82 -4.63
C THR A 59 -1.71 -20.51 -4.97
N GLN A 60 -1.95 -19.34 -5.54
CA GLN A 60 -3.22 -18.87 -6.08
C GLN A 60 -2.92 -18.04 -7.34
N ASP A 61 -3.95 -17.71 -8.10
CA ASP A 61 -3.82 -16.79 -9.23
C ASP A 61 -3.78 -15.35 -8.72
N PHE A 62 -2.57 -14.88 -8.38
CA PHE A 62 -2.33 -13.55 -7.86
C PHE A 62 -2.04 -12.54 -8.97
N SER A 63 -2.65 -11.35 -8.86
CA SER A 63 -2.26 -10.16 -9.60
C SER A 63 -2.02 -9.01 -8.62
N ALA A 64 -1.05 -8.15 -8.93
CA ALA A 64 -0.69 -7.03 -8.07
C ALA A 64 -0.57 -5.74 -8.89
N ALA A 65 -1.19 -4.68 -8.40
CA ALA A 65 -1.00 -3.31 -8.87
C ALA A 65 -0.28 -2.51 -7.78
N VAL A 66 0.77 -1.80 -8.16
CA VAL A 66 1.58 -0.98 -7.24
C VAL A 66 1.68 0.42 -7.79
N ASP A 67 1.11 1.36 -7.06
CA ASP A 67 1.16 2.79 -7.35
C ASP A 67 1.99 3.49 -6.30
N SER A 68 2.88 4.40 -6.70
CA SER A 68 3.75 5.10 -5.76
C SER A 68 3.97 6.55 -6.17
N LEU A 69 3.86 7.45 -5.19
CA LEU A 69 4.13 8.87 -5.36
C LEU A 69 5.22 9.29 -4.38
N LYS A 70 6.34 9.78 -4.92
CA LYS A 70 7.43 10.37 -4.14
C LYS A 70 7.29 11.90 -4.13
N VAL A 71 7.26 12.48 -2.94
CA VAL A 71 7.24 13.93 -2.71
C VAL A 71 8.40 14.37 -1.83
N TYR A 72 8.91 15.57 -2.08
CA TYR A 72 9.90 16.21 -1.21
C TYR A 72 9.20 17.26 -0.38
N MET A 73 9.30 17.17 0.94
CA MET A 73 8.63 18.08 1.86
C MET A 73 9.64 18.82 2.72
N SER A 74 9.39 20.11 2.89
CA SER A 74 10.09 20.95 3.85
C SER A 74 9.59 20.63 5.26
N LYS A 75 10.52 20.52 6.21
CA LYS A 75 10.23 20.29 7.63
C LYS A 75 9.43 21.44 8.26
N LEU A 76 9.58 22.66 7.72
CA LEU A 76 8.91 23.86 8.25
C LEU A 76 7.45 23.95 7.80
N ASP A 77 7.13 23.38 6.64
CA ASP A 77 5.79 23.46 6.02
C ASP A 77 4.92 22.24 6.33
N PHE A 78 5.52 21.18 6.87
CA PHE A 78 4.82 19.95 7.18
C PHE A 78 4.01 20.08 8.48
N LYS A 79 2.68 20.05 8.36
CA LYS A 79 1.74 20.25 9.48
C LYS A 79 1.20 18.97 10.13
N GLY A 80 1.73 17.80 9.74
CA GLY A 80 1.32 16.51 10.29
C GLY A 80 0.93 15.52 9.20
N LEU A 81 1.03 14.23 9.56
CA LEU A 81 0.66 13.10 8.71
C LEU A 81 -0.79 12.75 9.06
N CYS A 82 -1.73 12.93 8.14
CA CYS A 82 -3.04 12.29 8.25
C CYS A 82 -2.95 10.96 7.51
N ILE A 83 -3.04 9.86 8.26
CA ILE A 83 -3.28 8.51 7.72
C ILE A 83 -4.61 8.04 8.27
#